data_AF-A0A096PF74-F1
#
_entry.id   AF-A0A096PF74-F1
#
_cell.length_a   1.000
_cell.length_b   1.000
_cell.length_c   1.000
_cell.angle_alpha   90.00
_cell.angle_beta   90.00
_cell.angle_gamma   90.00
#
_symmetry.space_group_name_H-M   'P 1'
#
loop_
_entity.id
_entity.type
_entity.pdbx_description
1 polymer ?
#
loop_
_entity_poly.entity_id
_entity_poly.type
_entity_poly.pdbx_seq_one_letter_code
_entity_poly.pdbx_strand_id
1 'polypeptide(L)'
;MRIYLHTLSARIADSPSSNSSDLIKEIYYRPALDRARGTQLELLMRIPPHCTVFLTYDFEKAILRYTEYPPDANRGFDVAAAVITTLKPKVLNIRTTTLLLYLPTPDFSMPYNVIIFTSTCIALAFGGLYNILVRRFVGADEAQGTALKAKLLGLIARLKGKAGK
;
A
#
# COMPACT_ATOMS: atom_id res chain seq x y z
N MET A 1 -17.05 1.16 2.44
CA MET A 1 -17.67 1.53 1.15
C MET A 1 -18.83 2.45 1.43
N ARG A 2 -18.97 3.56 0.69
CA ARG A 2 -20.16 4.41 0.79
C ARG A 2 -21.03 4.14 -0.43
N ILE A 3 -22.23 3.63 -0.22
CA ILE A 3 -23.15 3.26 -1.31
C ILE A 3 -23.95 4.49 -1.71
N TYR A 4 -24.07 4.73 -3.02
CA TYR A 4 -24.90 5.77 -3.59
C TYR A 4 -26.32 5.26 -3.80
N LEU A 5 -27.26 5.62 -2.92
CA LEU A 5 -28.64 5.14 -3.03
C LEU A 5 -29.34 5.55 -4.34
N HIS A 6 -28.97 6.70 -4.92
CA HIS A 6 -29.57 7.18 -6.16
C HIS A 6 -29.21 6.35 -7.40
N THR A 7 -28.15 5.53 -7.33
CA THR A 7 -27.77 4.61 -8.42
C THR A 7 -28.33 3.20 -8.21
N LEU A 8 -29.03 2.96 -7.09
CA LEU A 8 -29.70 1.69 -6.82
C LEU A 8 -30.78 1.43 -7.86
N SER A 9 -30.63 0.33 -8.59
CA SER A 9 -31.55 -0.09 -9.63
C SER A 9 -31.75 -1.61 -9.56
N ALA A 10 -33.01 -2.03 -9.74
CA ALA A 10 -33.38 -3.43 -9.86
C ALA A 10 -34.04 -3.64 -11.23
N ARG A 11 -33.59 -4.65 -11.97
CA ARG A 11 -34.11 -4.98 -13.31
C ARG A 11 -34.31 -6.49 -13.48
N ILE A 12 -35.31 -6.89 -14.24
CA ILE A 12 -35.52 -8.29 -14.62
C ILE A 12 -34.70 -8.60 -15.88
N ALA A 13 -34.02 -9.74 -15.92
CA ALA A 13 -33.20 -10.16 -17.06
C ALA A 13 -33.97 -10.15 -18.40
N ASP A 14 -35.20 -10.68 -18.39
CA ASP A 14 -36.04 -10.84 -19.58
C ASP A 14 -36.82 -9.57 -19.95
N SER A 15 -36.88 -8.58 -19.07
CA SER A 15 -37.61 -7.33 -19.30
C SER A 15 -36.81 -6.13 -18.77
N PRO A 16 -35.95 -5.53 -19.61
CA PRO A 16 -35.09 -4.42 -19.18
C PRO A 16 -35.87 -3.12 -18.87
N SER A 17 -37.15 -3.04 -19.22
CA SER A 17 -38.03 -1.89 -18.95
C SER A 17 -38.81 -2.00 -17.64
N SER A 18 -38.60 -3.05 -16.84
CA SER A 18 -39.28 -3.20 -15.55
C SER A 18 -38.85 -2.09 -14.58
N ASN A 19 -39.82 -1.33 -14.04
CA ASN A 19 -39.57 -0.29 -13.05
C ASN A 19 -39.03 -0.88 -11.74
N SER A 20 -37.97 -0.29 -11.20
CA SER A 20 -37.33 -0.70 -9.94
C SER A 20 -38.26 -0.63 -8.73
N SER A 21 -39.27 0.24 -8.75
CA SER A 21 -40.23 0.47 -7.66
C SER A 21 -41.20 -0.69 -7.42
N ASP A 22 -41.48 -1.54 -8.42
CA ASP A 22 -42.34 -2.71 -8.23
C ASP A 22 -41.57 -3.88 -7.57
N LEU A 23 -40.26 -3.93 -7.81
CA LEU A 23 -39.36 -4.94 -7.25
C LEU A 23 -38.92 -4.59 -5.83
N ILE A 24 -38.53 -3.34 -5.57
CA ILE A 24 -38.02 -2.88 -4.27
C ILE A 24 -39.17 -2.25 -3.48
N LYS A 25 -39.55 -2.89 -2.36
CA LYS A 25 -40.67 -2.47 -1.51
C LYS A 25 -40.22 -1.50 -0.42
N GLU A 26 -39.16 -1.87 0.29
CA GLU A 26 -38.64 -1.11 1.42
C GLU A 26 -37.12 -1.11 1.38
N ILE A 27 -36.55 0.02 1.80
CA ILE A 27 -35.10 0.24 1.86
C ILE A 27 -34.78 0.71 3.26
N TYR A 28 -33.97 -0.07 3.97
CA TYR A 28 -33.35 0.37 5.21
C TYR A 28 -31.88 0.68 4.95
N TYR A 29 -31.52 1.95 5.13
CA TYR A 29 -30.15 2.41 4.90
C TYR A 29 -29.58 3.08 6.13
N ARG A 30 -28.39 2.63 6.54
CA ARG A 30 -27.53 3.37 7.47
C ARG A 30 -26.23 3.76 6.77
N PRO A 31 -25.91 5.05 6.71
CA PRO A 31 -24.68 5.50 6.05
C PRO A 31 -23.44 5.03 6.82
N ALA A 32 -22.35 4.83 6.07
CA ALA A 32 -21.03 4.59 6.64
C ALA A 32 -20.51 5.86 7.33
N LEU A 33 -19.81 5.64 8.43
CA LEU A 33 -19.01 6.64 9.13
C LEU A 33 -17.55 6.21 9.03
N ASP A 34 -16.73 7.08 8.48
CA ASP A 34 -15.31 6.82 8.26
C ASP A 34 -14.63 6.33 9.54
N ARG A 35 -13.95 5.18 9.45
CA ARG A 35 -13.20 4.54 10.53
C ARG A 35 -14.01 4.19 11.79
N ALA A 36 -15.33 4.35 11.77
CA ALA A 36 -16.21 4.01 12.88
C ALA A 36 -17.21 2.90 12.54
N ARG A 37 -17.82 2.95 11.34
CA ARG A 37 -18.88 2.01 10.96
C ARG A 37 -19.05 1.90 9.44
N GLY A 38 -19.27 0.68 8.94
CA GLY A 38 -19.63 0.44 7.53
C GLY A 38 -21.07 0.85 7.18
N THR A 39 -21.40 0.86 5.88
CA THR A 39 -22.78 1.02 5.40
C THR A 39 -23.58 -0.24 5.71
N GLN A 40 -24.82 -0.07 6.16
CA GLN A 40 -25.81 -1.14 6.23
C GLN A 40 -26.90 -0.83 5.21
N LEU A 41 -27.12 -1.76 4.28
CA LEU A 41 -28.18 -1.69 3.29
C LEU A 41 -29.01 -2.97 3.39
N GLU A 42 -30.29 -2.81 3.73
CA GLU A 42 -31.26 -3.89 3.75
C GLU A 42 -32.39 -3.54 2.80
N LEU A 43 -32.79 -4.51 2.00
CA LEU A 43 -33.78 -4.33 0.94
C LEU A 43 -34.87 -5.39 1.11
N LEU A 44 -36.12 -4.94 1.24
CA LEU A 44 -37.27 -5.82 1.08
C LEU A 44 -37.64 -5.82 -0.39
N MET A 45 -37.46 -6.95 -1.06
CA MET A 45 -37.71 -7.09 -2.49
C MET A 45 -38.73 -8.19 -2.77
N ARG A 46 -39.56 -7.98 -3.80
CA ARG A 46 -40.46 -8.99 -4.35
C ARG A 46 -39.90 -9.48 -5.68
N ILE A 47 -39.47 -10.74 -5.68
CA ILE A 47 -38.95 -11.40 -6.89
C ILE A 47 -40.09 -12.22 -7.53
N PRO A 48 -40.46 -11.97 -8.80
CA PRO A 48 -41.44 -12.79 -9.52
C PRO A 48 -40.96 -14.23 -9.76
N PRO A 49 -41.89 -15.20 -9.90
CA PRO A 49 -41.53 -16.59 -10.17
C PRO A 49 -40.86 -16.73 -11.54
N HIS A 50 -39.91 -17.66 -11.66
CA HIS A 50 -39.18 -17.96 -12.90
C HIS A 50 -38.44 -16.77 -13.53
N CYS A 51 -38.06 -15.77 -12.74
CA CYS A 51 -37.32 -14.61 -13.22
C CYS A 51 -35.97 -14.46 -12.52
N THR A 52 -34.98 -13.93 -13.25
CA THR A 52 -33.71 -13.50 -12.67
C THR A 52 -33.73 -11.98 -12.49
N VAL A 53 -33.48 -11.51 -11.28
CA VAL A 53 -33.44 -10.08 -10.95
C VAL A 53 -31.99 -9.65 -10.72
N PHE A 54 -31.58 -8.59 -11.39
CA PHE A 54 -30.30 -7.94 -11.19
C PHE A 54 -30.49 -6.71 -10.30
N LEU A 55 -29.73 -6.65 -9.22
CA LEU A 55 -29.62 -5.48 -8.36
C LEU A 55 -28.26 -4.83 -8.59
N THR A 56 -28.27 -3.56 -8.98
CA THR A 56 -27.05 -2.79 -9.29
C THR A 56 -27.04 -1.50 -8.48
N TYR A 57 -25.87 -1.16 -7.95
CA TYR A 57 -25.62 0.09 -7.23
C TYR A 57 -24.15 0.45 -7.34
N ASP A 58 -23.88 1.75 -7.33
CA ASP A 58 -22.54 2.29 -7.30
C ASP A 58 -22.11 2.60 -5.87
N PHE A 59 -20.81 2.56 -5.64
CA PHE A 59 -20.23 2.89 -4.34
C PHE A 59 -18.91 3.65 -4.51
N GLU A 60 -18.63 4.49 -3.53
CA GLU A 60 -17.35 5.15 -3.38
C GLU A 60 -16.33 4.20 -2.73
N LYS A 61 -15.17 4.07 -3.38
CA LYS A 61 -13.99 3.44 -2.80
C LYS A 61 -13.35 4.42 -1.82
N ALA A 62 -13.24 4.02 -0.56
CA ALA A 62 -12.61 4.86 0.45
C ALA A 62 -11.09 4.90 0.22
N ILE A 63 -10.50 6.09 0.31
CA ILE A 63 -9.05 6.26 0.36
C ILE A 63 -8.59 5.82 1.76
N LEU A 64 -7.78 4.77 1.79
CA LEU A 64 -7.19 4.22 3.00
C LEU A 64 -5.91 4.96 3.36
N ARG A 65 -5.66 5.10 4.66
CA ARG A 65 -4.39 5.60 5.18
C ARG A 65 -3.32 4.50 5.11
N TYR A 66 -2.05 4.88 5.15
CA TYR A 66 -0.94 3.91 5.10
C TYR A 66 -1.01 2.86 6.21
N THR A 67 -1.52 3.21 7.40
CA THR A 67 -1.70 2.30 8.53
C THR A 67 -2.94 1.39 8.42
N GLU A 68 -3.84 1.69 7.48
CA GLU A 68 -5.11 0.97 7.30
C GLU A 68 -4.98 -0.15 6.25
N TYR A 69 -3.88 -0.20 5.50
CA TYR A 69 -3.63 -1.27 4.55
C TYR A 69 -3.25 -2.57 5.26
N PRO A 70 -3.77 -3.72 4.79
CA PRO A 70 -3.26 -5.01 5.23
C PRO A 70 -1.78 -5.16 4.83
N PRO A 71 -1.03 -6.08 5.48
CA PRO A 71 0.37 -6.35 5.15
C PRO A 71 0.62 -6.64 3.66
N ASP A 72 -0.38 -7.19 2.96
CA ASP A 72 -0.39 -7.34 1.51
C ASP A 72 -1.50 -6.48 0.90
N ALA A 73 -1.14 -5.26 0.46
CA ALA A 73 -2.07 -4.35 -0.19
C ALA A 73 -2.54 -4.87 -1.57
N ASN A 74 -1.75 -5.71 -2.25
CA ASN A 74 -2.06 -6.21 -3.59
C ASN A 74 -3.18 -7.25 -3.59
N ARG A 75 -3.42 -7.91 -2.44
CA ARG A 75 -4.53 -8.86 -2.28
C ARG A 75 -5.91 -8.22 -2.42
N GLY A 76 -6.08 -6.95 -2.05
CA GLY A 76 -7.39 -6.29 -1.98
C GLY A 76 -8.12 -6.53 -0.65
N PHE A 77 -9.40 -6.14 -0.60
CA PHE A 77 -10.22 -6.11 0.62
C PHE A 77 -11.42 -7.06 0.52
N ASP A 78 -11.66 -7.81 1.58
CA ASP A 78 -12.80 -8.72 1.67
C ASP A 78 -14.08 -7.94 2.03
N VAL A 79 -15.09 -8.03 1.17
CA VAL A 79 -16.46 -7.55 1.41
C VAL A 79 -17.27 -8.70 2.00
N ALA A 80 -17.96 -8.40 3.10
CA ALA A 80 -18.79 -9.37 3.81
C ALA A 80 -19.86 -9.97 2.88
N ALA A 81 -20.15 -11.26 3.10
CA ALA A 81 -21.21 -11.96 2.41
C ALA A 81 -22.57 -11.29 2.63
N ALA A 82 -23.39 -11.23 1.60
CA ALA A 82 -24.78 -10.84 1.71
C ALA A 82 -25.59 -11.98 2.33
N VAL A 83 -26.57 -11.63 3.16
CA VAL A 83 -27.55 -12.56 3.72
C VAL A 83 -28.87 -12.32 3.01
N ILE A 84 -29.41 -13.37 2.40
CA ILE A 84 -30.70 -13.35 1.71
C ILE A 84 -31.65 -14.21 2.52
N THR A 85 -32.71 -13.60 3.02
CA THR A 85 -33.75 -14.30 3.79
C THR A 85 -35.05 -14.32 2.97
N THR A 86 -35.52 -15.50 2.57
CA THR A 86 -36.84 -15.62 1.94
C THR A 86 -37.91 -15.59 3.02
N LEU A 87 -38.95 -14.76 2.86
CA LEU A 87 -40.05 -14.67 3.85
C LEU A 87 -41.21 -15.60 3.50
N LYS A 88 -41.51 -15.74 2.20
CA LYS A 88 -42.59 -16.58 1.66
C LYS A 88 -42.07 -17.33 0.43
N PRO A 89 -42.54 -18.56 0.14
CA PRO A 89 -43.50 -19.36 0.92
C PRO A 89 -42.88 -20.06 2.15
N LYS A 90 -41.55 -20.15 2.22
CA LYS A 90 -40.81 -20.76 3.34
C LYS A 90 -39.68 -19.84 3.78
N VAL A 91 -39.45 -19.81 5.10
CA VAL A 91 -38.32 -19.06 5.67
C VAL A 91 -37.02 -19.85 5.43
N LEU A 92 -36.13 -19.28 4.62
CA LEU A 92 -34.81 -19.83 4.32
C LEU A 92 -33.79 -18.70 4.40
N ASN A 93 -32.63 -19.01 4.98
CA ASN A 93 -31.50 -18.10 5.05
C ASN A 93 -30.39 -18.61 4.13
N ILE A 94 -30.07 -17.82 3.11
CA ILE A 94 -28.98 -18.06 2.17
C ILE A 94 -27.88 -17.04 2.45
N ARG A 95 -26.62 -17.47 2.40
CA ARG A 95 -25.47 -16.59 2.48
C ARG A 95 -24.69 -16.68 1.17
N THR A 96 -24.31 -15.53 0.62
CA THR A 96 -23.43 -15.50 -0.55
C THR A 96 -21.99 -15.74 -0.13
N THR A 97 -21.10 -15.92 -1.10
CA THR A 97 -19.66 -15.85 -0.84
C THR A 97 -19.25 -14.40 -0.56
N THR A 98 -18.11 -14.24 0.12
CA THR A 98 -17.44 -12.95 0.27
C THR A 98 -16.90 -12.49 -1.08
N LEU A 99 -16.91 -11.19 -1.32
CA LEU A 99 -16.40 -10.60 -2.55
C LEU A 99 -15.06 -9.92 -2.28
N LEU A 100 -14.05 -10.21 -3.10
CA LEU A 100 -12.76 -9.54 -3.01
C LEU A 100 -12.80 -8.27 -3.87
N LEU A 101 -12.52 -7.13 -3.24
CA LEU A 101 -12.50 -5.82 -3.87
C LEU A 101 -11.07 -5.32 -4.02
N TYR A 102 -10.66 -5.05 -5.27
CA TYR A 102 -9.42 -4.33 -5.54
C TYR A 102 -9.60 -2.83 -5.31
N LEU A 103 -8.90 -2.32 -4.29
CA LEU A 103 -8.68 -0.89 -4.06
C LEU A 103 -7.39 -0.45 -4.74
N PRO A 104 -7.28 0.82 -5.13
CA PRO A 104 -6.00 1.35 -5.62
C PRO A 104 -4.95 1.19 -4.53
N THR A 105 -3.90 0.41 -4.82
CA THR A 105 -2.81 0.20 -3.88
C THR A 105 -1.96 1.48 -3.77
N PRO A 106 -1.53 1.87 -2.56
CA PRO A 106 -0.72 3.05 -2.38
C PRO A 106 0.71 2.70 -2.81
N ASP A 107 1.42 3.66 -3.36
CA ASP A 107 2.82 3.46 -3.68
C ASP A 107 3.67 3.50 -2.39
N PHE A 108 4.02 2.32 -1.86
CA PHE A 108 4.91 2.21 -0.70
C PHE A 108 6.39 2.51 -1.05
N SER A 109 6.75 2.58 -2.33
CA SER A 109 8.12 2.87 -2.75
C SER A 109 8.47 4.36 -2.61
N MET A 110 7.48 5.25 -2.75
CA MET A 110 7.64 6.70 -2.59
C MET A 110 8.23 7.08 -1.22
N PRO A 111 7.64 6.67 -0.07
CA PRO A 111 8.24 6.90 1.24
C PRO A 111 9.61 6.23 1.41
N TYR A 112 9.79 5.03 0.87
CA TYR A 112 11.05 4.28 0.99
C TYR A 112 12.21 5.02 0.32
N ASN A 113 11.99 5.53 -0.88
CA ASN A 113 12.99 6.31 -1.62
C ASN A 113 13.39 7.58 -0.86
N VAL A 114 12.43 8.25 -0.22
CA VAL A 114 12.69 9.44 0.61
C VAL A 114 13.51 9.07 1.86
N ILE A 115 13.20 7.96 2.53
CA ILE A 115 13.95 7.49 3.69
C ILE A 115 15.40 7.18 3.32
N ILE A 116 15.64 6.45 2.23
CA ILE A 116 17.01 6.17 1.75
C ILE A 116 17.75 7.45 1.39
N PHE A 117 17.10 8.37 0.69
CA PHE A 117 17.72 9.61 0.27
C PHE A 117 18.13 10.47 1.49
N THR A 118 17.22 10.65 2.43
CA THR A 118 17.49 11.40 3.66
C THR A 118 18.53 10.72 4.54
N SER A 119 18.50 9.40 4.69
CA SER A 119 19.53 8.67 5.46
C SER A 119 20.91 8.78 4.82
N THR A 120 20.99 8.75 3.48
CA THR A 120 22.25 8.92 2.75
C THR A 120 22.78 10.35 2.90
N CYS A 121 21.90 11.34 2.80
CA CYS A 121 22.26 12.74 3.02
C CYS A 121 22.83 12.97 4.44
N ILE A 122 22.16 12.43 5.46
CA ILE A 122 22.62 12.51 6.86
C ILE A 122 23.97 11.80 7.03
N ALA A 123 24.14 10.61 6.44
CA ALA A 123 25.39 9.86 6.51
C ALA A 123 26.56 10.61 5.86
N LEU A 124 26.35 11.23 4.70
CA LEU A 124 27.37 12.02 4.02
C LEU A 124 27.71 13.31 4.78
N ALA A 125 26.69 14.01 5.31
CA ALA A 125 26.90 15.20 6.11
C ALA A 125 27.67 14.92 7.40
N PHE A 126 27.24 13.92 8.17
CA PHE A 126 27.91 13.53 9.41
C PHE A 126 29.30 12.94 9.14
N GLY A 127 29.43 12.05 8.15
CA GLY A 127 30.71 11.45 7.78
C GLY A 127 31.71 12.50 7.29
N GLY A 128 31.26 13.46 6.47
CA GLY A 128 32.08 14.59 6.04
C GLY A 128 32.53 15.47 7.20
N LEU A 129 31.61 15.84 8.09
CA LEU A 129 31.90 16.66 9.26
C LEU A 129 32.87 15.95 10.22
N TYR A 130 32.62 14.68 10.53
CA TYR A 130 33.48 13.86 11.38
C TYR A 130 34.90 13.73 10.80
N ASN A 131 35.00 13.51 9.49
CA ASN A 131 36.28 13.43 8.81
C ASN A 131 37.04 14.76 8.89
N ILE A 132 36.38 15.92 8.71
CA ILE A 132 37.04 17.23 8.87
C ILE A 132 37.52 17.45 10.32
N LEU A 133 36.73 17.04 11.31
CA LEU A 133 37.04 17.27 12.73
C LEU A 133 38.14 16.34 13.26
N VAL A 134 38.16 15.07 12.83
CA VAL A 134 39.03 14.03 13.41
C VAL A 134 40.23 13.73 12.53
N ARG A 135 40.15 13.95 11.21
CA ARG A 135 41.26 13.62 10.32
C ARG A 135 42.38 14.64 10.52
N ARG A 136 43.51 14.14 11.04
CA ARG A 136 44.74 14.90 11.16
C ARG A 136 45.25 15.21 9.75
N PHE A 137 45.12 16.46 9.30
CA PHE A 137 45.71 16.93 8.06
C PHE A 137 47.24 16.96 8.22
N VAL A 138 47.92 15.90 7.77
CA VAL A 138 49.38 15.91 7.65
C VAL A 138 49.70 16.69 6.37
N GLY A 139 50.39 17.82 6.52
CA GLY A 139 50.83 18.63 5.39
C GLY A 139 51.70 17.81 4.44
N ALA A 140 51.58 18.06 3.13
CA ALA A 140 52.33 17.35 2.09
C ALA A 140 53.86 17.39 2.32
N ASP A 141 54.34 18.38 3.09
CA ASP A 141 55.76 18.56 3.42
C ASP A 141 56.33 17.55 4.44
N GLU A 142 55.50 16.85 5.22
CA GLU A 142 55.99 15.87 6.22
C GLU A 142 56.02 14.41 5.71
N ALA A 143 55.24 14.05 4.69
CA ALA A 143 55.01 12.64 4.34
C ALA A 143 55.99 12.04 3.32
N GLN A 144 56.52 12.82 2.36
CA GLN A 144 57.31 12.24 1.25
C GLN A 144 58.82 12.38 1.41
N GLY A 145 59.31 13.41 2.12
CA GLY A 145 60.74 13.70 2.22
C GLY A 145 61.54 12.67 3.04
N THR A 146 60.96 12.15 4.12
CA THR A 146 61.69 11.35 5.12
C THR A 146 61.67 9.86 4.80
N ALA A 147 60.55 9.33 4.29
CA ALA A 147 60.37 7.92 3.96
C ALA A 147 61.14 7.48 2.70
N LEU A 148 61.20 8.34 1.67
CA LEU A 148 61.97 8.07 0.45
C LEU A 148 63.47 8.16 0.70
N LYS A 149 63.94 9.16 1.46
CA LYS A 149 65.37 9.27 1.84
C LYS A 149 65.83 8.07 2.68
N ALA A 150 65.00 7.58 3.61
CA ALA A 150 65.31 6.39 4.41
C ALA A 150 65.41 5.12 3.55
N LYS A 151 64.52 4.94 2.56
CA LYS A 151 64.58 3.81 1.62
C LYS A 151 65.79 3.87 0.67
N LEU A 152 66.16 5.08 0.22
CA LEU A 152 67.32 5.27 -0.66
C LEU A 152 68.64 4.98 0.07
N LEU A 153 68.79 5.48 1.30
CA LEU A 153 69.96 5.21 2.15
C LEU A 153 70.10 3.71 2.47
N GLY A 154 68.98 3.01 2.73
CA GLY A 154 68.98 1.57 2.96
C GLY A 154 69.42 0.75 1.73
N LEU A 155 69.09 1.21 0.52
CA LEU A 155 69.52 0.57 -0.73
C LEU A 155 71.01 0.81 -1.01
N ILE A 156 71.52 2.03 -0.77
CA ILE A 156 72.94 2.37 -0.95
C ILE A 156 73.81 1.58 0.04
N ALA A 157 73.37 1.45 1.30
CA ALA A 157 74.08 0.63 2.29
C ALA A 157 74.14 -0.85 1.89
N ARG A 158 73.06 -1.40 1.30
CA ARG A 158 73.03 -2.79 0.80
C ARG A 158 73.93 -3.02 -0.41
N LEU A 159 74.05 -2.04 -1.31
CA LEU A 159 74.95 -2.11 -2.46
C LEU A 159 76.42 -1.98 -2.03
N LYS A 160 76.72 -1.07 -1.09
CA LYS A 160 78.09 -0.89 -0.57
C LYS A 160 78.57 -2.11 0.23
N GLY A 161 77.66 -2.80 0.93
CA GLY A 161 77.95 -4.07 1.61
C GLY A 161 78.19 -5.26 0.68
N LYS A 162 77.75 -5.19 -0.59
CA LYS A 162 78.01 -6.22 -1.62
C LYS A 162 79.25 -5.96 -2.46
N ALA A 163 79.76 -4.74 -2.51
CA ALA A 163 80.95 -4.35 -3.27
C ALA A 163 82.26 -4.39 -2.46
N GLY A 164 82.19 -4.76 -1.17
CA GLY A 164 83.34 -4.84 -0.25
C GLY A 164 83.82 -6.26 0.09
N LYS A 165 83.54 -7.24 -0.77
CA LYS A 165 84.13 -8.58 -0.74
C LYS A 165 84.62 -8.96 -2.12
#